data_AF-Q6MD52-F1
#
_entry.id   AF-Q6MD52-F1
#
_cell.length_a   1.000
_cell.length_b   1.000
_cell.length_c   1.000
_cell.angle_alpha   90.00
_cell.angle_beta   90.00
_cell.angle_gamma   90.00
#
_symmetry.space_group_name_H-M   'P 1'
#
loop_
_entity.id
_entity.type
_entity.pdbx_description
1 polymer ?
#
loop_
_entity_poly.entity_id
_entity_poly.type
_entity_poly.pdbx_seq_one_letter_code
_entity_poly.pdbx_strand_id
1 'polypeptide(L)'
;MKIKFYQLTSVLIVAFSWKFLAAAEIAEEQLTPLELSYIEEKRFKEIPTEVHALLQSTGQNPINFDDEELLYRIHNDAYYAPMAISGNADVIQLNDGSHWSVHPYQREIIRHWVQTDIIFIKPKSSCFSNYAYVLQNRSTREIVEVNLIGAPQSMGSATRWIVNFEPQKKLIQLNDNTIWQINQDDYTFRKWHIGQLVLVGVNNHWRIAQFPHILINTALYGVPYSEAEFIGYPAY
;
A
#
# COMPACT_ATOMS: atom_id res chain seq x y z
N MET A 1 21.98 -13.73 -44.85
CA MET A 1 22.04 -12.27 -44.59
C MET A 1 20.85 -11.90 -43.69
N LYS A 2 21.07 -11.83 -42.37
CA LYS A 2 20.13 -11.29 -41.37
C LYS A 2 20.98 -10.50 -40.39
N ILE A 3 20.90 -9.17 -40.46
CA ILE A 3 21.67 -8.26 -39.62
C ILE A 3 20.86 -7.98 -38.33
N LYS A 4 21.62 -7.93 -37.24
CA LYS A 4 21.26 -7.72 -35.84
C LYS A 4 20.27 -6.56 -35.62
N PHE A 5 19.11 -6.84 -35.03
CA PHE A 5 18.19 -5.83 -34.49
C PHE A 5 18.11 -5.83 -32.94
N TYR A 6 18.73 -6.80 -32.26
CA TYR A 6 18.64 -6.98 -30.80
C TYR A 6 19.76 -6.30 -29.99
N GLN A 7 20.68 -5.56 -30.61
CA GLN A 7 21.77 -4.90 -29.89
C GLN A 7 21.65 -3.36 -29.79
N LEU A 8 20.61 -2.75 -30.38
CA LEU A 8 20.48 -1.28 -30.37
C LEU A 8 19.64 -0.74 -29.20
N THR A 9 18.70 -1.51 -28.66
CA THR A 9 17.86 -1.07 -27.53
C THR A 9 18.57 -1.17 -26.18
N SER A 10 19.36 -2.22 -25.97
CA SER A 10 20.15 -2.38 -24.73
C SER A 10 21.26 -1.33 -24.59
N VAL A 11 21.83 -0.88 -25.70
CA VAL A 11 22.93 0.09 -25.69
C VAL A 11 22.43 1.52 -25.42
N LEU A 12 21.21 1.87 -25.84
CA LEU A 12 20.65 3.21 -25.57
C LEU A 12 20.27 3.40 -24.09
N ILE A 13 19.70 2.36 -23.45
CA ILE A 13 19.32 2.42 -22.03
C ILE A 13 20.55 2.48 -21.12
N VAL A 14 21.61 1.72 -21.45
CA VAL A 14 22.86 1.75 -20.67
C VAL A 14 23.65 3.04 -20.92
N ALA A 15 23.69 3.57 -22.15
CA ALA A 15 24.44 4.79 -22.47
C ALA A 15 23.82 6.07 -21.88
N PHE A 16 22.49 6.12 -21.71
CA PHE A 16 21.84 7.23 -21.00
C PHE A 16 22.07 7.18 -19.48
N SER A 17 22.27 5.99 -18.91
CA SER A 17 22.53 5.85 -17.46
C SER A 17 23.94 6.33 -17.07
N TRP A 18 24.96 6.09 -17.87
CA TRP A 18 26.35 6.33 -17.45
C TRP A 18 26.80 7.80 -17.52
N LYS A 19 26.20 8.65 -18.37
CA LYS A 19 26.59 10.07 -18.44
C LYS A 19 26.00 10.93 -17.33
N PHE A 20 24.98 10.45 -16.62
CA PHE A 20 24.39 11.16 -15.48
C PHE A 20 24.84 10.64 -14.11
N LEU A 21 25.45 9.45 -14.03
CA LEU A 21 25.83 8.87 -12.74
C LEU A 21 27.19 9.33 -12.17
N ALA A 22 28.15 9.76 -12.99
CA ALA A 22 29.51 9.99 -12.49
C ALA A 22 29.72 11.28 -11.66
N ALA A 23 28.74 12.18 -11.58
CA ALA A 23 28.87 13.45 -10.85
C ALA A 23 27.94 13.60 -9.63
N ALA A 24 26.97 12.69 -9.45
CA ALA A 24 25.95 12.79 -8.38
C ALA A 24 26.23 11.87 -7.19
N GLU A 25 27.01 10.81 -7.38
CA GLU A 25 27.24 9.74 -6.39
C GLU A 25 27.97 10.20 -5.11
N ILE A 26 28.64 11.36 -5.15
CA ILE A 26 29.45 11.86 -4.02
C ILE A 26 28.65 12.83 -3.12
N ALA A 27 27.44 13.25 -3.51
CA ALA A 27 26.66 14.25 -2.78
C ALA A 27 25.42 13.70 -2.04
N GLU A 28 24.99 12.46 -2.30
CA GLU A 28 23.75 11.91 -1.74
C GLU A 28 23.90 11.34 -0.32
N GLU A 29 25.12 11.01 0.11
CA GLU A 29 25.41 10.46 1.45
C GLU A 29 25.20 11.47 2.60
N GLN A 30 24.99 12.76 2.30
CA GLN A 30 24.76 13.81 3.31
C GLN A 30 23.34 14.39 3.29
N LEU A 31 22.45 13.85 2.46
CA LEU A 31 21.07 14.34 2.36
C LEU A 31 20.19 13.70 3.44
N THR A 32 19.31 14.50 4.03
CA THR A 32 18.29 13.98 4.93
C THR A 32 17.26 13.16 4.14
N PRO A 33 16.56 12.19 4.77
CA PRO A 33 15.52 11.41 4.11
C PRO A 33 14.44 12.26 3.42
N LEU A 34 14.15 13.44 3.97
CA LEU A 34 13.20 14.39 3.39
C LEU A 34 13.72 15.00 2.08
N GLU A 35 15.00 15.36 2.03
CA GLU A 35 15.63 15.94 0.83
C GLU A 35 15.79 14.90 -0.28
N LEU A 36 16.10 13.65 0.08
CA LEU A 36 16.09 12.52 -0.86
C LEU A 36 14.70 12.35 -1.47
N SER A 37 13.64 12.36 -0.66
CA SER A 37 12.26 12.21 -1.14
C SER A 37 11.85 13.31 -2.13
N TYR A 38 12.28 14.56 -1.88
CA TYR A 38 12.00 15.69 -2.77
C TYR A 38 12.75 15.58 -4.10
N ILE A 39 14.00 15.13 -4.06
CA ILE A 39 14.82 14.92 -5.25
C ILE A 39 14.26 13.77 -6.10
N GLU A 40 13.80 12.70 -5.48
CA GLU A 40 13.15 11.58 -6.15
C GLU A 40 11.80 11.96 -6.77
N GLU A 41 10.97 12.74 -6.05
CA GLU A 41 9.70 13.26 -6.58
C GLU A 41 9.93 14.14 -7.82
N LYS A 42 11.00 14.94 -7.81
CA LYS A 42 11.38 15.78 -8.95
C LYS A 42 11.86 14.95 -10.14
N ARG A 43 12.72 13.93 -9.91
CA ARG A 43 13.14 12.99 -10.95
C ARG A 43 11.94 12.24 -11.53
N PHE A 44 10.95 11.91 -10.71
CA PHE A 44 9.75 11.20 -11.13
C PHE A 44 8.87 12.03 -12.07
N LYS A 45 8.71 13.34 -11.82
CA LYS A 45 8.00 14.27 -12.72
C LYS A 45 8.69 14.43 -14.07
N GLU A 46 9.99 14.11 -14.15
CA GLU A 46 10.79 14.18 -15.37
C GLU A 46 10.78 12.84 -16.16
N ILE A 47 10.17 11.78 -15.64
CA ILE A 47 10.01 10.51 -16.36
C ILE A 47 8.94 10.66 -17.44
N PRO A 48 9.21 10.27 -18.71
CA PRO A 48 8.22 10.35 -19.77
C PRO A 48 6.98 9.50 -19.47
N THR A 49 5.79 10.07 -19.73
CA THR A 49 4.46 9.45 -19.50
C THR A 49 4.31 8.04 -20.08
N GLU A 50 5.02 7.75 -21.17
CA GLU A 50 5.03 6.45 -21.84
C GLU A 50 5.69 5.34 -21.00
N VAL A 51 6.68 5.69 -20.16
CA VAL A 51 7.34 4.77 -19.22
C VAL A 51 6.43 4.49 -18.01
N HIS A 52 5.65 5.47 -17.56
CA HIS A 52 4.64 5.25 -16.50
C HIS A 52 3.58 4.23 -16.93
N ALA A 53 3.12 4.27 -18.19
CA ALA A 53 2.15 3.30 -18.72
C ALA A 53 2.75 1.88 -18.89
N LEU A 54 4.05 1.78 -19.15
CA LEU A 54 4.77 0.51 -19.25
C LEU A 54 5.01 -0.17 -17.88
N LEU A 55 5.24 0.63 -16.83
CA LEU A 55 5.28 0.16 -15.45
C LEU A 55 3.91 -0.31 -14.94
N GLN A 56 2.82 0.31 -15.41
CA GLN A 56 1.45 -0.06 -15.07
C GLN A 56 0.98 -1.38 -15.72
N SER A 57 1.53 -1.76 -16.88
CA SER A 57 1.00 -2.86 -17.71
C SER A 57 1.75 -4.20 -17.57
N THR A 58 2.98 -4.20 -17.05
CA THR A 58 3.83 -5.40 -17.08
C THR A 58 3.74 -6.29 -15.85
N GLY A 59 3.15 -5.84 -14.73
CA GLY A 59 3.01 -6.66 -13.51
C GLY A 59 4.33 -7.19 -12.92
N GLN A 60 5.47 -6.80 -13.52
CA GLN A 60 6.82 -7.10 -13.09
C GLN A 60 7.40 -5.79 -12.60
N ASN A 61 7.62 -5.68 -11.29
CA ASN A 61 8.47 -4.63 -10.72
C ASN A 61 9.88 -4.80 -11.29
N PRO A 62 10.37 -3.93 -12.19
CA PRO A 62 11.70 -4.07 -12.77
C PRO A 62 12.80 -3.44 -11.91
N ILE A 63 12.52 -3.13 -10.63
CA ILE A 63 13.52 -2.52 -9.77
C ILE A 63 13.59 -3.28 -8.46
N ASN A 64 14.72 -3.94 -8.28
CA ASN A 64 15.18 -4.56 -7.05
C ASN A 64 15.62 -3.44 -6.09
N PHE A 65 14.72 -2.51 -5.79
CA PHE A 65 14.88 -1.63 -4.64
C PHE A 65 14.66 -2.49 -3.42
N ASP A 66 15.59 -2.43 -2.46
CA ASP A 66 15.33 -3.02 -1.17
C ASP A 66 14.16 -2.24 -0.55
N ASP A 67 13.00 -2.88 -0.46
CA ASP A 67 11.77 -2.23 0.00
C ASP A 67 11.95 -1.59 1.38
N GLU A 68 12.90 -2.10 2.16
CA GLU A 68 13.33 -1.62 3.48
C GLU A 68 13.56 -0.10 3.50
N GLU A 69 14.23 0.45 2.49
CA GLU A 69 14.59 1.88 2.48
C GLU A 69 13.38 2.80 2.38
N LEU A 70 12.25 2.31 1.83
CA LEU A 70 11.04 3.10 1.65
C LEU A 70 9.99 2.85 2.73
N LEU A 71 10.19 1.86 3.62
CA LEU A 71 9.19 1.50 4.64
C LEU A 71 8.86 2.63 5.61
N TYR A 72 9.72 3.65 5.76
CA TYR A 72 9.42 4.83 6.55
C TYR A 72 8.13 5.55 6.07
N ARG A 73 7.73 5.33 4.81
CA ARG A 73 6.46 5.86 4.25
C ARG A 73 5.23 5.11 4.76
N ILE A 74 5.40 3.91 5.32
CA ILE A 74 4.30 3.07 5.79
C ILE A 74 4.14 3.23 7.30
N HIS A 75 3.07 3.90 7.70
CA HIS A 75 2.60 3.97 9.09
C HIS A 75 2.41 2.58 9.73
N ASN A 76 2.73 2.49 11.03
CA ASN A 76 2.74 1.25 11.81
C ASN A 76 1.37 0.55 11.90
N ASP A 77 0.28 1.29 11.79
CA ASP A 77 -1.08 0.70 11.81
C ASP A 77 -1.40 -0.15 10.58
N ALA A 78 -0.60 -0.06 9.51
CA ALA A 78 -0.78 -0.88 8.32
C ALA A 78 -0.16 -2.29 8.46
N TYR A 79 0.54 -2.57 9.56
CA TYR A 79 1.22 -3.84 9.82
C TYR A 79 0.30 -4.77 10.60
N TYR A 80 -0.15 -5.84 9.95
CA TYR A 80 -0.97 -6.87 10.56
C TYR A 80 -0.18 -8.14 10.79
N ALA A 81 -0.67 -8.97 11.70
CA ALA A 81 -0.21 -10.33 11.89
C ALA A 81 -1.39 -11.29 11.80
N PRO A 82 -1.22 -12.50 11.24
CA PRO A 82 -2.26 -13.50 11.26
C PRO A 82 -2.41 -14.02 12.69
N MET A 83 -3.63 -14.00 13.22
CA MET A 83 -3.93 -14.46 14.57
C MET A 83 -4.40 -15.92 14.56
N ALA A 84 -5.32 -16.24 13.64
CA ALA A 84 -5.88 -17.56 13.48
C ALA A 84 -6.26 -17.83 12.01
N ILE A 85 -6.17 -19.09 11.60
CA ILE A 85 -6.61 -19.56 10.29
C ILE A 85 -7.57 -20.73 10.53
N SER A 86 -8.73 -20.67 9.88
CA SER A 86 -9.71 -21.77 9.86
C SER A 86 -9.08 -23.08 9.38
N GLY A 87 -9.58 -24.24 9.83
CA GLY A 87 -9.03 -25.55 9.44
C GLY A 87 -9.04 -25.80 7.91
N ASN A 88 -10.01 -25.21 7.21
CA ASN A 88 -10.13 -25.27 5.75
C ASN A 88 -9.37 -24.15 5.03
N ALA A 89 -8.72 -23.25 5.77
CA ALA A 89 -8.02 -22.07 5.27
C ALA A 89 -8.90 -21.16 4.38
N ASP A 90 -10.22 -21.15 4.61
CA ASP A 90 -11.18 -20.30 3.91
C ASP A 90 -11.39 -18.95 4.61
N VAL A 91 -11.04 -18.86 5.89
CA VAL A 91 -11.03 -17.64 6.70
C VAL A 91 -9.70 -17.48 7.41
N ILE A 92 -9.18 -16.26 7.38
CA ILE A 92 -8.05 -15.78 8.19
C ILE A 92 -8.51 -14.64 9.10
N GLN A 93 -8.09 -14.70 10.36
CA GLN A 93 -8.30 -13.66 11.35
C GLN A 93 -6.97 -12.92 11.56
N LEU A 94 -7.00 -11.59 11.53
CA LEU A 94 -5.82 -10.75 11.83
C LEU A 94 -5.82 -10.33 13.31
N ASN A 95 -4.70 -9.78 13.77
CA ASN A 95 -4.46 -9.34 15.15
C ASN A 95 -5.42 -8.23 15.66
N ASP A 96 -6.06 -7.49 14.76
CA ASP A 96 -7.14 -6.54 15.06
C ASP A 96 -8.51 -7.22 15.28
N GLY A 97 -8.58 -8.54 15.10
CA GLY A 97 -9.79 -9.34 15.18
C GLY A 97 -10.64 -9.33 13.91
N SER A 98 -10.20 -8.67 12.84
CA SER A 98 -10.91 -8.68 11.55
C SER A 98 -10.83 -10.06 10.90
N HIS A 99 -11.90 -10.44 10.21
CA HIS A 99 -12.02 -11.74 9.54
C HIS A 99 -12.13 -11.57 8.03
N TRP A 100 -11.34 -12.35 7.30
CA TRP A 100 -11.19 -12.24 5.86
C TRP A 100 -11.45 -13.57 5.20
N SER A 101 -12.39 -13.59 4.25
CA SER A 101 -12.63 -14.76 3.40
C SER A 101 -11.59 -14.82 2.31
N VAL A 102 -10.97 -15.99 2.16
CA VAL A 102 -9.86 -16.27 1.25
C VAL A 102 -10.37 -16.91 -0.03
N HIS A 103 -9.78 -16.52 -1.16
CA HIS A 103 -10.08 -17.11 -2.45
C HIS A 103 -9.89 -18.64 -2.44
N PRO A 104 -10.89 -19.46 -2.85
CA PRO A 104 -10.82 -20.92 -2.77
C PRO A 104 -9.57 -21.57 -3.38
N TYR A 105 -9.12 -21.05 -4.53
CA TYR A 105 -7.89 -21.55 -5.19
C TYR A 105 -6.57 -21.14 -4.53
N GLN A 106 -6.58 -20.26 -3.53
CA GLN A 106 -5.38 -19.75 -2.86
C GLN A 106 -5.30 -20.15 -1.39
N ARG A 107 -6.22 -21.00 -0.90
CA ARG A 107 -6.29 -21.43 0.50
C ARG A 107 -5.02 -22.11 0.99
N GLU A 108 -4.34 -22.86 0.13
CA GLU A 108 -3.11 -23.57 0.49
C GLU A 108 -1.92 -22.63 0.75
N ILE A 109 -1.96 -21.39 0.23
CA ILE A 109 -0.90 -20.39 0.44
C ILE A 109 -0.87 -19.97 1.91
N ILE A 110 -2.03 -19.61 2.47
CA ILE A 110 -2.09 -19.06 3.84
C ILE A 110 -1.82 -20.11 4.92
N ARG A 111 -1.91 -21.42 4.62
CA ARG A 111 -1.74 -22.49 5.61
C ARG A 111 -0.39 -22.44 6.32
N HIS A 112 0.62 -21.87 5.67
CA HIS A 112 1.98 -21.79 6.17
C HIS A 112 2.28 -20.45 6.86
N TRP A 113 1.32 -19.51 6.87
CA TRP A 113 1.52 -18.22 7.50
C TRP A 113 1.48 -18.37 9.02
N VAL A 114 2.44 -17.74 9.68
CA VAL A 114 2.64 -17.82 11.13
C VAL A 114 2.41 -16.46 11.78
N GLN A 115 2.14 -16.44 13.08
CA GLN A 115 1.81 -15.19 13.81
C GLN A 115 2.93 -14.15 13.82
N THR A 116 4.16 -14.53 13.48
CA THR A 116 5.30 -13.62 13.34
C THR A 116 5.39 -12.96 11.97
N ASP A 117 4.56 -13.39 11.00
CA ASP A 117 4.55 -12.81 9.66
C ASP A 117 3.90 -11.44 9.65
N ILE A 118 4.48 -10.54 8.86
CA ILE A 118 3.95 -9.21 8.60
C ILE A 118 3.06 -9.28 7.36
N ILE A 119 1.80 -8.93 7.54
CA ILE A 119 0.78 -8.92 6.49
C ILE A 119 0.37 -7.48 6.20
N PHE A 120 0.34 -7.15 4.90
CA PHE A 120 -0.24 -5.90 4.41
C PHE A 120 -1.59 -6.17 3.74
N ILE A 121 -2.57 -5.36 4.09
CA ILE A 121 -3.85 -5.29 3.37
C ILE A 121 -3.66 -4.33 2.20
N LYS A 122 -3.91 -4.78 0.98
CA LYS A 122 -3.73 -3.98 -0.23
C LYS A 122 -4.97 -4.04 -1.11
N PRO A 123 -5.21 -3.02 -1.94
CA PRO A 123 -6.32 -3.07 -2.87
C PRO A 123 -6.02 -4.06 -4.00
N LYS A 124 -7.02 -4.82 -4.44
CA LYS A 124 -6.85 -5.67 -5.62
C LYS A 124 -6.84 -4.78 -6.88
N SER A 125 -5.83 -4.94 -7.74
CA SER A 125 -5.70 -4.17 -8.98
C SER A 125 -6.49 -4.71 -10.17
N SER A 126 -6.88 -6.00 -10.16
CA SER A 126 -7.59 -6.64 -11.28
C SER A 126 -9.11 -6.52 -11.15
N CYS A 127 -9.78 -6.20 -12.27
CA CYS A 127 -11.23 -6.01 -12.36
C CYS A 127 -12.04 -7.31 -12.61
N PHE A 128 -11.39 -8.47 -12.75
CA PHE A 128 -12.04 -9.73 -13.14
C PHE A 128 -12.36 -10.68 -11.96
N SER A 129 -12.18 -10.25 -10.72
CA SER A 129 -12.50 -11.05 -9.53
C SER A 129 -13.49 -10.32 -8.65
N ASN A 130 -14.27 -11.09 -7.90
CA ASN A 130 -15.22 -10.57 -6.91
C ASN A 130 -14.55 -10.24 -5.57
N TYR A 131 -13.22 -10.31 -5.50
CA TYR A 131 -12.43 -10.00 -4.32
C TYR A 131 -11.93 -8.55 -4.40
N ALA A 132 -12.15 -7.77 -3.34
CA ALA A 132 -11.82 -6.33 -3.32
C ALA A 132 -10.37 -6.07 -2.87
N TYR A 133 -9.79 -6.99 -2.10
CA TYR A 133 -8.48 -6.79 -1.49
C TYR A 133 -7.57 -7.98 -1.72
N VAL A 134 -6.29 -7.77 -1.40
CA VAL A 134 -5.30 -8.83 -1.28
C VAL A 134 -4.56 -8.68 0.06
N LEU A 135 -4.26 -9.80 0.69
CA LEU A 135 -3.28 -9.88 1.77
C LEU A 135 -1.94 -10.23 1.16
N GLN A 136 -0.92 -9.42 1.45
CA GLN A 136 0.45 -9.68 1.04
C GLN A 136 1.28 -10.01 2.28
N ASN A 137 1.84 -11.22 2.32
CA ASN A 137 2.86 -11.56 3.31
C ASN A 137 4.18 -10.94 2.87
N ARG A 138 4.78 -10.09 3.73
CA ARG A 138 6.02 -9.39 3.40
C ARG A 138 7.21 -10.34 3.37
N SER A 139 7.27 -11.31 4.28
CA SER A 139 8.38 -12.26 4.41
C SER A 139 8.44 -13.22 3.22
N THR A 140 7.31 -13.83 2.86
CA THR A 140 7.24 -14.81 1.77
C THR A 140 6.95 -14.18 0.40
N ARG A 141 6.54 -12.91 0.38
CA ARG A 141 6.04 -12.17 -0.79
C ARG A 141 4.80 -12.79 -1.44
N GLU A 142 4.15 -13.73 -0.76
CA GLU A 142 2.93 -14.36 -1.22
C GLU A 142 1.74 -13.39 -1.14
N ILE A 143 0.83 -13.51 -2.12
CA ILE A 143 -0.33 -12.64 -2.25
C ILE A 143 -1.57 -13.51 -2.35
N VAL A 144 -2.59 -13.16 -1.57
CA VAL A 144 -3.85 -13.90 -1.50
C VAL A 144 -5.02 -12.94 -1.59
N GLU A 145 -5.95 -13.22 -2.50
CA GLU A 145 -7.18 -12.46 -2.69
C GLU A 145 -8.16 -12.71 -1.56
N VAL A 146 -8.65 -11.63 -0.96
CA VAL A 146 -9.53 -11.69 0.21
C VAL A 146 -10.67 -10.67 0.17
N ASN A 147 -11.73 -10.99 0.89
CA ASN A 147 -12.84 -10.08 1.17
C ASN A 147 -13.04 -9.99 2.68
N LEU A 148 -13.26 -8.77 3.19
CA LEU A 148 -13.62 -8.57 4.58
C LEU A 148 -15.01 -9.16 4.83
N ILE A 149 -15.11 -10.10 5.77
CA ILE A 149 -16.37 -10.75 6.18
C ILE A 149 -16.75 -10.45 7.64
N GLY A 150 -15.79 -10.00 8.45
CA GLY A 150 -16.02 -9.57 9.83
C GLY A 150 -15.16 -8.37 10.17
N ALA A 151 -15.79 -7.30 10.66
CA ALA A 151 -15.10 -6.11 11.13
C ALA A 151 -14.17 -6.44 12.32
N PRO A 152 -13.13 -5.62 12.57
CA PRO A 152 -12.27 -5.80 13.74
C PRO A 152 -13.05 -5.74 15.05
N GLN A 153 -12.48 -6.35 16.10
CA GLN A 153 -13.13 -6.43 17.40
C GLN A 153 -13.31 -5.04 18.00
N SER A 154 -14.53 -4.72 18.44
CA SER A 154 -14.79 -3.43 19.08
C SER A 154 -13.94 -3.26 20.35
N MET A 155 -13.30 -2.09 20.49
CA MET A 155 -12.43 -1.73 21.62
C MET A 155 -11.14 -2.56 21.77
N GLY A 156 -10.69 -3.24 20.72
CA GLY A 156 -9.35 -3.82 20.68
C GLY A 156 -8.25 -2.74 20.63
N SER A 157 -7.05 -3.05 21.12
CA SER A 157 -5.90 -2.13 21.09
C SER A 157 -5.41 -1.81 19.67
N ALA A 158 -5.58 -2.75 18.74
CA ALA A 158 -5.29 -2.59 17.31
C ALA A 158 -6.48 -2.06 16.51
N THR A 159 -7.62 -1.82 17.16
CA THR A 159 -8.83 -1.34 16.50
C THR A 159 -8.78 0.18 16.36
N ARG A 160 -9.12 0.68 15.17
CA ARG A 160 -9.18 2.12 14.89
C ARG A 160 -10.60 2.56 14.57
N TRP A 161 -11.00 3.70 15.11
CA TRP A 161 -12.27 4.34 14.77
C TRP A 161 -12.12 5.85 14.70
N ILE A 162 -13.00 6.47 13.92
CA ILE A 162 -13.02 7.91 13.70
C ILE A 162 -13.50 8.60 14.98
N VAL A 163 -12.69 9.49 15.55
CA VAL A 163 -13.07 10.32 16.70
C VAL A 163 -13.36 11.77 16.32
N ASN A 164 -12.74 12.25 15.24
CA ASN A 164 -12.97 13.59 14.72
C ASN A 164 -12.93 13.56 13.18
N PHE A 165 -13.62 14.52 12.57
CA PHE A 165 -13.84 14.56 11.14
C PHE A 165 -13.95 16.01 10.67
N GLU A 166 -13.10 16.40 9.72
CA GLU A 166 -13.11 17.73 9.08
C GLU A 166 -13.48 17.57 7.59
N PRO A 167 -14.76 17.75 7.23
CA PRO A 167 -15.24 17.48 5.88
C PRO A 167 -14.59 18.35 4.80
N GLN A 168 -14.29 19.61 5.11
CA GLN A 168 -13.80 20.56 4.11
C GLN A 168 -12.37 20.25 3.65
N LYS A 169 -11.53 19.77 4.58
CA LYS A 169 -10.13 19.41 4.31
C LYS A 169 -9.94 17.92 4.06
N LYS A 170 -11.01 17.13 4.22
CA LYS A 170 -11.01 15.68 4.25
C LYS A 170 -9.99 15.07 5.20
N LEU A 171 -9.98 15.60 6.42
CA LEU A 171 -9.15 15.06 7.49
C LEU A 171 -10.00 14.22 8.42
N ILE A 172 -9.43 13.12 8.88
CA ILE A 172 -10.01 12.33 9.97
C ILE A 172 -8.97 12.17 11.07
N GLN A 173 -9.45 12.18 12.30
CA GLN A 173 -8.66 11.79 13.45
C GLN A 173 -9.15 10.44 13.94
N LEU A 174 -8.21 9.53 14.19
CA LEU A 174 -8.49 8.24 14.79
C LEU A 174 -8.29 8.29 16.32
N ASN A 175 -8.78 7.26 17.01
CA ASN A 175 -8.77 7.16 18.47
C ASN A 175 -7.39 7.12 19.13
N ASP A 176 -6.35 6.84 18.35
CA ASP A 176 -4.94 6.91 18.76
C ASP A 176 -4.33 8.32 18.56
N ASN A 177 -5.16 9.30 18.22
CA ASN A 177 -4.80 10.68 17.87
C ASN A 177 -4.01 10.82 16.56
N THR A 178 -3.92 9.78 15.74
CA THR A 178 -3.37 9.94 14.39
C THR A 178 -4.35 10.73 13.51
N ILE A 179 -3.80 11.63 12.69
CA ILE A 179 -4.57 12.41 11.73
C ILE A 179 -4.20 11.97 10.32
N TRP A 180 -5.23 11.73 9.53
CA TRP A 180 -5.12 11.23 8.16
C TRP A 180 -5.81 12.17 7.20
N GLN A 181 -5.15 12.45 6.09
CA GLN A 181 -5.72 13.16 4.96
C GLN A 181 -6.21 12.16 3.91
N ILE A 182 -7.49 12.25 3.56
CA ILE A 182 -8.08 11.47 2.48
C ILE A 182 -7.93 12.21 1.16
N ASN A 183 -7.78 11.47 0.07
CA ASN A 183 -7.76 12.00 -1.29
C ASN A 183 -8.99 12.94 -1.56
N GLN A 184 -8.71 14.14 -2.08
CA GLN A 184 -9.71 15.17 -2.36
C GLN A 184 -10.74 14.78 -3.43
N ASP A 185 -10.44 13.77 -4.25
CA ASP A 185 -11.37 13.26 -5.27
C ASP A 185 -12.27 12.13 -4.74
N ASP A 186 -12.02 11.64 -3.51
CA ASP A 186 -12.83 10.56 -2.93
C ASP A 186 -14.25 11.03 -2.55
N TYR A 187 -15.22 10.68 -3.38
CA TYR A 187 -16.63 10.99 -3.17
C TYR A 187 -17.29 10.15 -2.07
N THR A 188 -16.68 9.04 -1.66
CA THR A 188 -17.23 8.15 -0.63
C THR A 188 -17.04 8.71 0.77
N PHE A 189 -16.07 9.62 0.95
CA PHE A 189 -15.78 10.31 2.20
C PHE A 189 -17.01 10.96 2.85
N ARG A 190 -17.97 11.46 2.05
CA ARG A 190 -19.22 12.05 2.54
C ARG A 190 -20.11 11.08 3.33
N LYS A 191 -19.85 9.77 3.24
CA LYS A 191 -20.58 8.72 3.96
C LYS A 191 -19.90 8.31 5.27
N TRP A 192 -18.73 8.87 5.56
CA TRP A 192 -17.96 8.56 6.77
C TRP A 192 -18.54 9.34 7.96
N HIS A 193 -18.57 8.68 9.12
CA HIS A 193 -19.13 9.23 10.35
C HIS A 193 -18.26 8.89 11.55
N ILE A 194 -18.27 9.77 12.55
CA ILE A 194 -17.61 9.53 13.84
C ILE A 194 -18.13 8.22 14.45
N GLY A 195 -17.23 7.45 15.04
CA GLY A 195 -17.49 6.13 15.64
C GLY A 195 -17.39 4.96 14.67
N GLN A 196 -17.28 5.20 13.36
CA GLN A 196 -17.10 4.11 12.39
C GLN A 196 -15.68 3.53 12.46
N LEU A 197 -15.60 2.20 12.34
CA LEU A 197 -14.37 1.43 12.38
C LEU A 197 -13.63 1.51 11.05
N VAL A 198 -12.33 1.74 11.13
CA VAL A 198 -11.44 1.92 9.98
C VAL A 198 -10.27 0.95 10.09
N LEU A 199 -9.88 0.37 8.96
CA LEU A 199 -8.63 -0.39 8.81
C LEU A 199 -7.64 0.41 7.98
N VAL A 200 -6.35 0.29 8.26
CA VAL A 200 -5.28 0.97 7.53
C VAL A 200 -4.58 -0.07 6.66
N GLY A 201 -4.58 0.12 5.35
CA GLY A 201 -3.85 -0.73 4.41
C GLY A 201 -2.76 0.04 3.67
N VAL A 202 -2.08 -0.66 2.77
CA VAL A 202 -1.00 -0.13 1.93
C VAL A 202 -1.49 -0.03 0.49
N ASN A 203 -1.29 1.13 -0.14
CA ASN A 203 -1.62 1.33 -1.54
C ASN A 203 -0.71 0.46 -2.43
N ASN A 204 -1.19 0.00 -3.60
CA ASN A 204 -0.36 -0.79 -4.52
C ASN A 204 0.90 -0.06 -4.98
N HIS A 205 0.79 1.26 -5.13
CA HIS A 205 1.88 2.12 -5.60
C HIS A 205 2.52 2.92 -4.46
N TRP A 206 2.45 2.43 -3.22
CA TRP A 206 2.89 3.15 -2.01
C TRP A 206 4.30 3.75 -2.09
N ARG A 207 5.21 3.15 -2.87
CA ARG A 207 6.58 3.65 -3.09
C ARG A 207 6.64 5.01 -3.78
N ILE A 208 5.63 5.33 -4.59
CA ILE A 208 5.61 6.52 -5.46
C ILE A 208 4.30 7.31 -5.38
N ALA A 209 3.24 6.74 -4.82
CA ALA A 209 1.94 7.38 -4.71
C ALA A 209 2.02 8.56 -3.75
N GLN A 210 1.24 9.61 -4.03
CA GLN A 210 1.02 10.70 -3.08
C GLN A 210 0.41 10.17 -1.77
N PHE A 211 -0.53 9.22 -1.90
CA PHE A 211 -1.21 8.58 -0.78
C PHE A 211 -0.70 7.13 -0.63
N PRO A 212 0.31 6.89 0.23
CA PRO A 212 0.91 5.56 0.39
C PRO A 212 -0.03 4.56 1.09
N HIS A 213 -1.07 5.05 1.78
CA HIS A 213 -2.01 4.23 2.51
C HIS A 213 -3.38 4.17 1.85
N ILE A 214 -4.14 3.18 2.27
CA ILE A 214 -5.58 3.12 2.05
C ILE A 214 -6.28 3.02 3.39
N LEU A 215 -7.42 3.67 3.56
CA LEU A 215 -8.29 3.50 4.70
C LEU A 215 -9.56 2.80 4.27
N ILE A 216 -9.91 1.73 4.96
CA ILE A 216 -11.07 0.89 4.68
C ILE A 216 -12.09 1.15 5.78
N ASN A 217 -13.17 1.85 5.44
CA ASN A 217 -14.29 2.03 6.35
C ASN A 217 -15.18 0.79 6.33
N THR A 218 -15.15 0.03 7.42
CA THR A 218 -15.83 -1.26 7.52
C THR A 218 -17.36 -1.15 7.57
N ALA A 219 -17.90 0.05 7.81
CA ALA A 219 -19.34 0.30 7.79
C ALA A 219 -19.89 0.52 6.36
N LEU A 220 -19.02 0.72 5.36
CA LEU A 220 -19.43 0.99 3.99
C LEU A 220 -19.38 -0.28 3.13
N TYR A 221 -20.56 -0.82 2.81
CA TYR A 221 -20.66 -1.97 1.92
C TYR A 221 -20.42 -1.58 0.46
N GLY A 222 -19.62 -2.36 -0.26
CA GLY A 222 -19.36 -2.17 -1.70
C GLY A 222 -18.49 -0.94 -2.03
N VAL A 223 -17.94 -0.26 -1.03
CA VAL A 223 -16.94 0.80 -1.20
C VAL A 223 -15.58 0.20 -0.85
N PRO A 224 -14.62 0.14 -1.80
CA PRO A 224 -13.42 -0.64 -1.58
C PRO A 224 -12.49 0.04 -0.56
N TYR A 225 -12.13 1.30 -0.72
CA TYR A 225 -11.24 2.01 0.20
C TYR A 225 -11.15 3.48 -0.19
N SER A 226 -10.56 4.27 0.69
CA SER A 226 -10.16 5.65 0.45
C SER A 226 -8.64 5.75 0.48
N GLU A 227 -8.01 6.35 -0.52
CA GLU A 227 -6.57 6.62 -0.46
C GLU A 227 -6.27 7.69 0.59
N ALA A 228 -5.21 7.48 1.37
CA ALA A 228 -4.89 8.35 2.49
C ALA A 228 -3.39 8.54 2.71
N GLU A 229 -3.08 9.64 3.39
CA GLU A 229 -1.75 10.00 3.86
C GLU A 229 -1.81 10.31 5.35
N PHE A 230 -0.85 9.79 6.10
CA PHE A 230 -0.67 10.15 7.51
C PHE A 230 0.00 11.52 7.59
N ILE A 231 -0.67 12.47 8.26
CA ILE A 231 -0.17 13.85 8.36
C ILE A 231 0.39 14.22 9.73
N GLY A 232 0.21 13.37 10.75
CA GLY A 232 0.78 13.58 12.07
C GLY A 232 -0.23 13.44 13.21
N TYR A 233 0.02 14.21 14.27
CA TYR A 233 -0.76 14.24 15.51
C TYR A 233 -1.33 15.65 15.72
N PRO A 234 -2.43 15.81 16.48
CA PRO A 234 -2.96 17.12 16.81
C PRO A 234 -1.91 17.98 17.52
N ALA A 235 -1.77 19.24 17.10
CA ALA A 235 -0.99 20.23 17.82
C ALA A 235 -1.74 20.57 19.14
N TYR A 236 -1.06 20.39 20.26
CA TYR A 236 -1.56 20.75 21.60
C TYR A 236 -1.54 22.25 21.83
#